data_AF-A0A328UFA7-F1
#
_entry.id   AF-A0A328UFA7-F1
#
_cell.length_a   1.000
_cell.length_b   1.000
_cell.length_c   1.000
_cell.angle_alpha   90.00
_cell.angle_beta   90.00
_cell.angle_gamma   90.00
#
_symmetry.space_group_name_H-M   'P 1'
#
loop_
_entity.id
_entity.type
_entity.pdbx_description
1 polymer ?
#
loop_
_entity_poly.entity_id
_entity_poly.type
_entity_poly.pdbx_seq_one_letter_code
_entity_poly.pdbx_strand_id
1 'polypeptide(L)'
;MSSEILYDIAFIEVGEQYIPIINQGSSNCYEYNQDGRKVRERYWHVLNLGCRGKILFSRDDIEKTAKYFEAINEDNKGLLRPSRYMEFKTGELERWILSGIKSALTVEEYHDAGNRVLVTDCSREPYKTVYVKTTDQLLEALGNFKGAKEIHVGFLDSRHVYRPFQRKVRPVKEREKFYVLRGIWGYFQRYRGQKVFFTSVLSDRSVRKFSTEKPLKPSAYFAEGFLLI
;
A
#
# COMPACT_ATOMS: atom_id res chain seq x y z
N MET A 1 7.29 -7.85 27.16
CA MET A 1 6.91 -8.93 26.24
C MET A 1 7.31 -8.53 24.83
N SER A 2 7.82 -9.45 24.02
CA SER A 2 7.96 -9.25 22.57
C SER A 2 6.60 -9.43 21.91
N SER A 3 6.41 -8.77 20.78
CA SER A 3 5.25 -8.91 19.90
C SER A 3 5.74 -9.02 18.46
N GLU A 4 5.01 -9.73 17.64
CA GLU A 4 5.26 -9.83 16.21
C GLU A 4 4.53 -8.69 15.50
N ILE A 5 5.29 -7.94 14.69
CA ILE A 5 4.76 -6.82 13.92
C ILE A 5 4.57 -7.28 12.48
N LEU A 6 3.35 -7.15 11.98
CA LEU A 6 2.98 -7.41 10.59
C LEU A 6 3.06 -6.09 9.82
N TYR A 7 4.17 -5.88 9.09
CA TYR A 7 4.47 -4.60 8.45
C TYR A 7 3.72 -4.39 7.14
N ASP A 8 3.59 -5.45 6.35
CA ASP A 8 2.96 -5.43 5.03
C ASP A 8 2.55 -6.87 4.63
N ILE A 9 1.66 -6.99 3.67
CA ILE A 9 1.23 -8.27 3.10
C ILE A 9 1.08 -8.15 1.59
N ALA A 10 1.69 -9.07 0.85
CA ALA A 10 1.65 -9.16 -0.59
C ALA A 10 1.02 -10.48 -1.01
N PHE A 11 0.32 -10.49 -2.13
CA PHE A 11 -0.25 -11.70 -2.71
C PHE A 11 0.29 -11.85 -4.12
N ILE A 12 0.89 -13.01 -4.40
CA ILE A 12 1.23 -13.40 -5.77
C ILE A 12 0.06 -14.22 -6.33
N GLU A 13 -0.52 -13.76 -7.43
CA GLU A 13 -1.56 -14.48 -8.17
C GLU A 13 -0.93 -15.52 -9.09
N VAL A 14 -1.47 -16.74 -9.04
CA VAL A 14 -1.01 -17.89 -9.83
C VAL A 14 -2.24 -18.65 -10.35
N GLY A 15 -2.77 -18.20 -11.49
CA GLY A 15 -4.03 -18.73 -12.02
C GLY A 15 -5.19 -18.48 -11.04
N GLU A 16 -5.88 -19.54 -10.61
CA GLU A 16 -6.98 -19.45 -9.62
C GLU A 16 -6.49 -19.53 -8.16
N GLN A 17 -5.18 -19.59 -7.95
CA GLN A 17 -4.54 -19.73 -6.64
C GLN A 17 -3.68 -18.52 -6.31
N TYR A 18 -3.28 -18.43 -5.05
CA TYR A 18 -2.51 -17.31 -4.52
C TYR A 18 -1.38 -17.80 -3.61
N ILE A 19 -0.31 -17.03 -3.54
CA ILE A 19 0.73 -17.15 -2.52
C ILE A 19 0.65 -15.91 -1.63
N PRO A 20 0.05 -16.00 -0.43
CA PRO A 20 0.06 -14.90 0.53
C PRO A 20 1.44 -14.82 1.18
N ILE A 21 2.12 -13.68 1.07
CA ILE A 21 3.45 -13.43 1.62
C ILE A 21 3.36 -12.26 2.60
N ILE A 22 3.78 -12.47 3.83
CA ILE A 22 3.71 -11.46 4.89
C ILE A 22 5.10 -10.95 5.27
N ASN A 23 5.22 -9.64 5.46
CA ASN A 23 6.41 -9.03 6.04
C ASN A 23 6.23 -8.97 7.55
N GLN A 24 7.08 -9.70 8.26
CA GLN A 24 7.00 -9.80 9.70
C GLN A 24 8.34 -9.48 10.35
N GLY A 25 8.28 -9.00 11.60
CA GLY A 25 9.46 -8.95 12.45
C GLY A 25 9.10 -8.73 13.91
N SER A 26 9.96 -9.20 14.80
CA SER A 26 9.79 -9.04 16.24
C SER A 26 10.00 -7.59 16.66
N SER A 27 9.17 -7.12 17.59
CA SER A 27 9.27 -5.78 18.18
C SER A 27 10.54 -5.56 19.02
N ASN A 28 11.31 -6.62 19.28
CA ASN A 28 12.58 -6.55 20.02
C ASN A 28 13.81 -6.90 19.18
N CYS A 29 13.65 -7.43 17.96
CA CYS A 29 14.77 -7.80 17.11
C CYS A 29 15.21 -6.65 16.20
N TYR A 30 16.51 -6.62 15.95
CA TYR A 30 17.16 -5.63 15.11
C TYR A 30 18.25 -6.31 14.29
N GLU A 31 18.46 -5.80 13.09
CA GLU A 31 19.56 -6.15 12.21
C GLU A 31 20.38 -4.87 11.90
N TYR A 32 21.55 -5.04 11.32
CA TYR A 32 22.32 -3.92 10.79
C TYR A 32 22.09 -3.82 9.29
N ASN A 33 21.73 -2.63 8.80
CA ASN A 33 21.65 -2.40 7.37
C ASN A 33 23.06 -2.32 6.76
N GLN A 34 23.15 -2.19 5.43
CA GLN A 34 24.42 -2.07 4.70
C GLN A 34 25.27 -0.87 5.16
N ASP A 35 24.65 0.18 5.70
CA ASP A 35 25.34 1.36 6.27
C ASP A 35 25.79 1.15 7.73
N GLY A 36 25.63 -0.06 8.29
CA GLY A 36 25.94 -0.35 9.69
C GLY A 36 24.97 0.27 10.70
N ARG A 37 23.81 0.79 10.25
CA ARG A 37 22.78 1.34 11.13
C ARG A 37 21.91 0.22 11.68
N LYS A 38 21.65 0.28 12.99
CA LYS A 38 20.71 -0.63 13.65
C LYS A 38 19.28 -0.31 13.22
N VAL A 39 18.66 -1.27 12.56
CA VAL A 39 17.31 -1.17 11.98
C VAL A 39 16.48 -2.36 12.45
N ARG A 40 15.15 -2.24 12.36
CA ARG A 40 14.25 -3.35 12.77
C ARG A 40 14.40 -4.52 11.82
N GLU A 41 14.56 -5.72 12.37
CA GLU A 41 14.52 -6.95 11.59
C GLU A 41 13.18 -7.06 10.87
N ARG A 42 13.23 -7.47 9.60
CA ARG A 42 12.07 -7.73 8.75
C ARG A 42 12.41 -8.85 7.79
N TYR A 43 11.46 -9.73 7.57
CA TYR A 43 11.58 -10.74 6.53
C TYR A 43 10.21 -11.05 5.93
N TRP A 44 10.23 -11.37 4.64
CA TRP A 44 9.06 -11.91 3.96
C TRP A 44 8.99 -13.41 4.18
N HIS A 45 7.80 -13.97 4.33
CA HIS A 45 7.58 -15.42 4.26
C HIS A 45 6.13 -15.72 3.89
N VAL A 46 5.86 -16.94 3.43
CA VAL A 46 4.50 -17.37 3.09
C VAL A 46 3.64 -17.44 4.36
N LEU A 47 2.43 -16.88 4.31
CA LEU A 47 1.46 -16.90 5.40
C LEU A 47 0.82 -18.30 5.52
N ASN A 48 1.59 -19.27 6.00
CA ASN A 48 1.19 -20.68 6.08
C ASN A 48 1.15 -21.24 7.51
N LEU A 49 1.00 -20.38 8.51
CA LEU A 49 0.79 -20.81 9.89
C LEU A 49 -0.46 -21.68 9.97
N GLY A 50 -0.34 -22.87 10.59
CA GLY A 50 -1.40 -23.88 10.64
C GLY A 50 -1.50 -24.77 9.39
N CYS A 51 -0.75 -24.49 8.33
CA CYS A 51 -0.72 -25.24 7.07
C CYS A 51 0.72 -25.41 6.57
N ARG A 52 1.61 -25.94 7.43
CA ARG A 52 3.05 -26.06 7.12
C ARG A 52 3.30 -26.76 5.78
N GLY A 53 4.20 -26.19 4.98
CA GLY A 53 4.57 -26.72 3.66
C GLY A 53 3.61 -26.35 2.53
N LYS A 54 2.44 -25.78 2.85
CA LYS A 54 1.53 -25.24 1.82
C LYS A 54 2.04 -23.87 1.35
N ILE A 55 2.09 -23.70 0.03
CA ILE A 55 2.56 -22.48 -0.63
C ILE A 55 1.46 -21.87 -1.49
N LEU A 56 0.73 -22.70 -2.25
CA LEU A 56 -0.39 -22.29 -3.07
C LEU A 56 -1.70 -22.45 -2.29
N PHE A 57 -2.48 -21.39 -2.23
CA PHE A 57 -3.73 -21.29 -1.50
C PHE A 57 -4.87 -20.99 -2.46
N SER A 58 -5.97 -21.72 -2.33
CA SER A 58 -7.24 -21.27 -2.91
C SER A 58 -7.80 -20.10 -2.11
N ARG A 59 -8.82 -19.42 -2.66
CA ARG A 59 -9.53 -18.36 -1.93
C ARG A 59 -10.11 -18.86 -0.60
N ASP A 60 -10.71 -20.05 -0.59
CA ASP A 60 -11.27 -20.66 0.61
C ASP A 60 -10.19 -20.98 1.65
N ASP A 61 -9.00 -21.35 1.19
CA ASP A 61 -7.86 -21.57 2.08
C ASP A 61 -7.42 -20.27 2.75
N ILE A 62 -7.35 -19.17 1.99
CA ILE A 62 -7.01 -17.85 2.54
C ILE A 62 -8.07 -17.39 3.55
N GLU A 63 -9.34 -17.61 3.28
CA GLU A 63 -10.42 -17.29 4.24
C GLU A 63 -10.29 -18.08 5.55
N LYS A 64 -9.94 -19.36 5.47
CA LYS A 64 -9.66 -20.18 6.66
C LYS A 64 -8.42 -19.67 7.41
N THR A 65 -7.34 -19.37 6.69
CA THR A 65 -6.11 -18.81 7.27
C THR A 65 -6.38 -17.47 7.96
N ALA A 66 -7.13 -16.57 7.33
CA ALA A 66 -7.46 -15.26 7.90
C ALA A 66 -8.22 -15.38 9.23
N LYS A 67 -9.22 -16.28 9.30
CA LYS A 67 -9.95 -16.57 10.54
C LYS A 67 -9.07 -17.19 11.62
N TYR A 68 -8.16 -18.08 11.23
CA TYR A 68 -7.21 -18.70 12.17
C TYR A 68 -6.29 -17.66 12.81
N PHE A 69 -5.77 -16.72 12.02
CA PHE A 69 -4.94 -15.62 12.52
C PHE A 69 -5.72 -14.65 13.43
N GLU A 70 -6.97 -14.34 13.10
CA GLU A 70 -7.84 -13.53 13.96
C GLU A 70 -8.08 -14.22 15.31
N ALA A 71 -8.41 -15.52 15.32
CA ALA A 71 -8.59 -16.27 16.55
C ALA A 71 -7.34 -16.24 17.45
N ILE A 72 -6.14 -16.42 16.88
CA ILE A 72 -4.88 -16.28 17.62
C ILE A 72 -4.73 -14.88 18.23
N ASN A 73 -5.08 -13.84 17.47
CA ASN A 73 -4.98 -12.45 17.92
C ASN A 73 -6.01 -12.11 19.01
N GLU A 74 -7.20 -12.71 18.96
CA GLU A 74 -8.22 -12.57 20.00
C GLU A 74 -7.82 -13.29 21.29
N ASP A 75 -7.30 -14.52 21.18
CA ASP A 75 -6.84 -15.33 22.33
C ASP A 75 -5.62 -14.70 23.01
N ASN A 76 -4.70 -14.13 22.22
CA ASN A 76 -3.45 -13.54 22.69
C ASN A 76 -3.33 -12.08 22.25
N LYS A 77 -4.18 -11.22 22.82
CA LYS A 77 -4.17 -9.79 22.51
C LYS A 77 -2.78 -9.18 22.64
N GLY A 78 -2.32 -8.61 21.53
CA GLY A 78 -1.03 -7.93 21.45
C GLY A 78 0.15 -8.81 21.04
N LEU A 79 -0.06 -10.12 20.79
CA LEU A 79 0.95 -10.99 20.16
C LEU A 79 1.24 -10.55 18.73
N LEU A 80 0.19 -10.35 17.92
CA LEU A 80 0.27 -9.84 16.56
C LEU A 80 -0.15 -8.37 16.54
N ARG A 81 0.61 -7.53 15.85
CA ARG A 81 0.34 -6.09 15.81
C ARG A 81 0.60 -5.48 14.43
N PRO A 82 -0.19 -4.48 13.98
CA PRO A 82 0.12 -3.72 12.77
C PRO A 82 1.30 -2.76 12.98
N SER A 83 1.60 -2.40 14.23
CA SER A 83 2.78 -1.61 14.59
C SER A 83 3.12 -1.80 16.06
N ARG A 84 4.27 -1.27 16.50
CA ARG A 84 4.74 -1.42 17.90
C ARG A 84 3.72 -0.97 18.95
N TYR A 85 3.03 0.14 18.70
CA TYR A 85 2.19 0.81 19.69
C TYR A 85 0.69 0.66 19.43
N MET A 86 0.31 -0.02 18.35
CA MET A 86 -1.09 -0.22 17.96
C MET A 86 -1.42 -1.70 18.01
N GLU A 87 -2.66 -2.01 18.35
CA GLU A 87 -3.21 -3.35 18.32
C GLU A 87 -4.26 -3.44 17.22
N PHE A 88 -4.42 -4.62 16.62
CA PHE A 88 -5.53 -4.88 15.73
C PHE A 88 -6.84 -4.81 16.51
N LYS A 89 -7.82 -4.12 15.95
CA LYS A 89 -9.21 -4.20 16.41
C LYS A 89 -9.79 -5.56 16.03
N THR A 90 -10.83 -5.99 16.72
CA THR A 90 -11.58 -7.21 16.39
C THR A 90 -11.99 -7.24 14.91
N GLY A 91 -11.62 -8.32 14.24
CA GLY A 91 -11.84 -8.57 12.81
C GLY A 91 -11.01 -7.69 11.87
N GLU A 92 -10.08 -6.87 12.37
CA GLU A 92 -9.21 -6.05 11.53
C GLU A 92 -8.14 -6.89 10.85
N LEU A 93 -7.56 -7.87 11.55
CA LEU A 93 -6.51 -8.73 11.01
C LEU A 93 -7.06 -9.65 9.92
N GLU A 94 -8.24 -10.26 10.14
CA GLU A 94 -8.93 -11.04 9.12
C GLU A 94 -9.19 -10.20 7.85
N ARG A 95 -9.80 -9.02 8.01
CA ARG A 95 -10.08 -8.11 6.89
C ARG A 95 -8.82 -7.66 6.17
N TRP A 96 -7.74 -7.42 6.91
CA TRP A 96 -6.47 -7.01 6.35
C TRP A 96 -5.87 -8.11 5.46
N ILE A 97 -5.86 -9.36 5.93
CA ILE A 97 -5.42 -10.52 5.14
C ILE A 97 -6.29 -10.69 3.88
N LEU A 98 -7.61 -10.67 4.04
CA LEU A 98 -8.55 -10.84 2.91
C LEU A 98 -8.48 -9.71 1.88
N SER A 99 -8.14 -8.49 2.32
CA SER A 99 -7.95 -7.35 1.41
C SER A 99 -6.83 -7.60 0.41
N GLY A 100 -5.84 -8.41 0.78
CA GLY A 100 -4.69 -8.73 -0.06
C GLY A 100 -5.07 -9.48 -1.34
N ILE A 101 -6.11 -10.33 -1.30
CA ILE A 101 -6.64 -11.02 -2.50
C ILE A 101 -7.05 -10.04 -3.59
N LYS A 102 -7.70 -8.92 -3.21
CA LYS A 102 -8.16 -7.89 -4.17
C LYS A 102 -7.02 -7.09 -4.80
N SER A 103 -5.83 -7.19 -4.22
CA SER A 103 -4.62 -6.50 -4.64
C SER A 103 -3.52 -7.49 -5.00
N ALA A 104 -3.89 -8.74 -5.28
CA ALA A 104 -2.96 -9.74 -5.77
C ALA A 104 -2.41 -9.28 -7.12
N LEU A 105 -1.15 -9.59 -7.36
CA LEU A 105 -0.44 -9.25 -8.58
C LEU A 105 0.32 -10.49 -9.06
N THR A 106 0.53 -10.62 -10.35
CA THR A 106 1.35 -11.71 -10.89
C THR A 106 2.84 -11.46 -10.62
N VAL A 107 3.68 -12.48 -10.86
CA VAL A 107 5.14 -12.33 -10.73
C VAL A 107 5.67 -11.27 -11.70
N GLU A 108 5.12 -11.23 -12.92
CA GLU A 108 5.44 -10.27 -13.97
C GLU A 108 5.15 -8.84 -13.52
N GLU A 109 3.96 -8.59 -12.95
CA GLU A 109 3.59 -7.26 -12.46
C GLU A 109 4.49 -6.79 -11.30
N TYR A 110 4.85 -7.70 -10.38
CA TYR A 110 5.85 -7.39 -9.36
C TYR A 110 7.22 -7.11 -9.99
N HIS A 111 7.62 -7.88 -11.01
CA HIS A 111 8.88 -7.69 -11.71
C HIS A 111 8.95 -6.33 -12.40
N ASP A 112 7.89 -5.95 -13.12
CA ASP A 112 7.75 -4.68 -13.82
C ASP A 112 7.72 -3.49 -12.85
N ALA A 113 7.15 -3.68 -11.65
CA ALA A 113 7.21 -2.70 -10.57
C ALA A 113 8.62 -2.59 -9.93
N GLY A 114 9.59 -3.38 -10.37
CA GLY A 114 10.98 -3.35 -9.91
C GLY A 114 11.32 -4.34 -8.79
N ASN A 115 10.42 -5.26 -8.47
CA ASN A 115 10.69 -6.28 -7.45
C ASN A 115 11.45 -7.47 -8.04
N ARG A 116 12.11 -8.23 -7.16
CA ARG A 116 12.70 -9.52 -7.47
C ARG A 116 12.09 -10.57 -6.56
N VAL A 117 11.31 -11.47 -7.15
CA VAL A 117 10.72 -12.61 -6.46
C VAL A 117 11.74 -13.74 -6.43
N LEU A 118 11.84 -14.41 -5.29
CA LEU A 118 12.75 -15.53 -5.08
C LEU A 118 12.02 -16.73 -4.50
N VAL A 119 12.50 -17.92 -4.89
CA VAL A 119 12.12 -19.21 -4.32
C VAL A 119 13.40 -19.85 -3.78
N THR A 120 13.40 -20.23 -2.51
CA THR A 120 14.58 -20.81 -1.86
C THR A 120 14.24 -22.16 -1.23
N ASP A 121 15.04 -23.18 -1.54
CA ASP A 121 15.06 -24.43 -0.78
C ASP A 121 15.96 -24.26 0.45
N CYS A 122 15.34 -24.24 1.62
CA CYS A 122 15.99 -24.09 2.92
C CYS A 122 16.28 -25.45 3.59
N SER A 123 16.06 -26.57 2.91
CA SER A 123 16.13 -27.91 3.52
C SER A 123 17.53 -28.30 4.00
N ARG A 124 18.58 -27.81 3.33
CA ARG A 124 20.00 -28.06 3.66
C ARG A 124 20.86 -26.90 3.22
N GLU A 125 21.92 -26.60 3.97
CA GLU A 125 22.93 -25.64 3.57
C GLU A 125 23.91 -26.25 2.54
N PRO A 126 24.38 -25.47 1.54
CA PRO A 126 23.97 -24.09 1.26
C PRO A 126 22.57 -24.02 0.65
N TYR A 127 21.78 -23.02 1.06
CA TYR A 127 20.44 -22.81 0.53
C TYR A 127 20.48 -22.57 -0.97
N LYS A 128 19.51 -23.13 -1.70
CA LYS A 128 19.41 -22.99 -3.14
C LYS A 128 18.33 -21.98 -3.47
N THR A 129 18.73 -20.79 -3.93
CA THR A 129 17.82 -19.70 -4.30
C THR A 129 17.72 -19.55 -5.81
N VAL A 130 16.50 -19.43 -6.31
CA VAL A 130 16.17 -19.16 -7.71
C VAL A 130 15.40 -17.84 -7.79
N TYR A 131 15.80 -16.96 -8.69
CA TYR A 131 15.09 -15.72 -8.99
C TYR A 131 14.11 -15.95 -10.14
N VAL A 132 12.87 -15.53 -9.96
CA VAL A 132 11.81 -15.74 -10.94
C VAL A 132 11.27 -14.39 -11.42
N LYS A 133 10.99 -14.31 -12.72
CA LYS A 133 10.44 -13.12 -13.37
C LYS A 133 9.03 -13.33 -13.91
N THR A 134 8.65 -14.58 -14.11
CA THR A 134 7.33 -14.96 -14.59
C THR A 134 6.68 -15.98 -13.66
N THR A 135 5.36 -16.09 -13.76
CA THR A 135 4.54 -17.05 -13.02
C THR A 135 4.88 -18.48 -13.43
N ASP A 136 5.22 -18.72 -14.71
CA ASP A 136 5.71 -20.02 -15.18
C ASP A 136 7.04 -20.41 -14.53
N GLN A 137 8.00 -19.48 -14.43
CA GLN A 137 9.28 -19.73 -13.75
C GLN A 137 9.09 -20.00 -12.26
N LEU A 138 8.12 -19.34 -11.63
CA LEU A 138 7.74 -19.61 -10.24
C LEU A 138 7.22 -21.05 -10.09
N LEU A 139 6.31 -21.48 -10.95
CA LEU A 139 5.77 -22.84 -10.92
C LEU A 139 6.85 -23.89 -11.22
N GLU A 140 7.73 -23.63 -12.18
CA GLU A 140 8.87 -24.49 -12.49
C GLU A 140 9.82 -24.61 -11.29
N ALA A 141 10.18 -23.49 -10.65
CA ALA A 141 11.02 -23.48 -9.46
C ALA A 141 10.40 -24.26 -8.30
N LEU A 142 9.09 -24.10 -8.06
CA LEU A 142 8.35 -24.87 -7.06
C LEU A 142 8.31 -26.37 -7.42
N GLY A 143 8.18 -26.71 -8.70
CA GLY A 143 8.26 -28.08 -9.20
C GLY A 143 9.63 -28.71 -9.00
N ASN A 144 10.71 -27.96 -9.23
CA ASN A 144 12.09 -28.39 -9.04
C ASN A 144 12.42 -28.65 -7.56
N PHE A 145 11.77 -27.93 -6.65
CA PHE A 145 11.90 -28.13 -5.20
C PHE A 145 10.83 -29.06 -4.62
N LYS A 146 10.06 -29.76 -5.45
CA LYS A 146 9.06 -30.72 -4.99
C LYS A 146 9.73 -31.85 -4.20
N GLY A 147 9.43 -31.92 -2.90
CA GLY A 147 10.05 -32.86 -1.95
C GLY A 147 11.07 -32.22 -1.01
N ALA A 148 11.41 -30.94 -1.19
CA ALA A 148 12.08 -30.15 -0.18
C ALA A 148 11.25 -30.11 1.11
N LYS A 149 11.93 -30.10 2.26
CA LYS A 149 11.29 -30.02 3.58
C LYS A 149 10.77 -28.62 3.86
N GLU A 150 11.51 -27.61 3.39
CA GLU A 150 11.21 -26.22 3.65
C GLU A 150 11.51 -25.39 2.41
N ILE A 151 10.46 -24.79 1.86
CA ILE A 151 10.54 -23.89 0.71
C ILE A 151 10.09 -22.51 1.16
N HIS A 152 10.91 -21.53 0.87
CA HIS A 152 10.64 -20.13 1.12
C HIS A 152 10.32 -19.42 -0.20
N VAL A 153 9.28 -18.59 -0.18
CA VAL A 153 8.95 -17.66 -1.28
C VAL A 153 8.86 -16.27 -0.69
N GLY A 154 9.51 -15.30 -1.34
CA GLY A 154 9.53 -13.92 -0.87
C GLY A 154 10.12 -12.96 -1.90
N PHE A 155 10.47 -11.77 -1.41
CA PHE A 155 11.12 -10.73 -2.20
C PHE A 155 12.57 -10.54 -1.74
N LEU A 156 13.46 -10.19 -2.66
CA LEU A 156 14.86 -9.91 -2.33
C LEU A 156 15.01 -8.72 -1.37
N ASP A 157 14.22 -7.66 -1.57
CA ASP A 157 14.12 -6.56 -0.60
C ASP A 157 13.28 -7.03 0.58
N SER A 158 13.92 -7.28 1.72
CA SER A 158 13.28 -7.77 2.93
C SER A 158 12.37 -6.75 3.61
N ARG A 159 12.33 -5.50 3.14
CA ARG A 159 11.66 -4.38 3.82
C ARG A 159 10.49 -3.80 3.06
N HIS A 160 10.61 -3.73 1.74
CA HIS A 160 9.65 -3.03 0.89
C HIS A 160 9.26 -3.88 -0.31
N VAL A 161 7.98 -3.84 -0.66
CA VAL A 161 7.47 -4.34 -1.92
C VAL A 161 6.93 -3.17 -2.72
N TYR A 162 7.39 -3.03 -3.96
CA TYR A 162 6.90 -2.03 -4.88
C TYR A 162 5.62 -2.52 -5.53
N ARG A 163 4.61 -1.67 -5.62
CA ARG A 163 3.35 -1.98 -6.29
C ARG A 163 3.16 -1.01 -7.44
N PRO A 164 2.58 -1.44 -8.57
CA PRO A 164 2.31 -0.54 -9.69
C PRO A 164 1.49 0.65 -9.19
N PHE A 165 1.93 1.85 -9.56
CA PHE A 165 1.27 3.08 -9.12
C PHE A 165 -0.13 3.16 -9.74
N GLN A 166 -1.16 2.79 -8.97
CA GLN A 166 -2.53 3.05 -9.36
C GLN A 166 -2.82 4.53 -9.16
N ARG A 167 -2.63 5.33 -10.22
CA ARG A 167 -3.09 6.72 -10.23
C ARG A 167 -4.61 6.70 -10.05
N LYS A 168 -5.09 7.01 -8.85
CA LYS A 168 -6.52 7.26 -8.61
C LYS A 168 -6.91 8.44 -9.51
N VAL A 169 -7.48 8.15 -10.67
CA VAL A 169 -8.15 9.15 -11.52
C VAL A 169 -9.35 9.60 -10.71
N ARG A 170 -9.17 10.64 -9.90
CA ARG A 170 -10.30 11.28 -9.25
C ARG A 170 -11.17 11.84 -10.38
N PRO A 171 -12.46 11.49 -10.47
CA PRO A 171 -13.33 12.14 -11.44
C PRO A 171 -13.23 13.65 -11.20
N VAL A 172 -12.88 14.38 -12.26
CA VAL A 172 -12.89 15.84 -12.22
C VAL A 172 -14.35 16.22 -12.03
N LYS A 173 -14.75 16.50 -10.80
CA LYS A 173 -16.06 17.10 -10.55
C LYS A 173 -16.02 18.47 -11.21
N GLU A 174 -16.82 18.68 -12.26
CA GLU A 174 -17.11 20.03 -12.73
C GLU A 174 -17.69 20.80 -11.55
N ARG A 175 -16.97 21.84 -11.12
CA ARG A 175 -17.39 22.70 -10.02
C ARG A 175 -17.88 23.99 -10.62
N GLU A 176 -18.99 24.49 -10.10
CA GLU A 176 -19.45 25.84 -10.40
C GLU A 176 -18.33 26.83 -10.05
N LYS A 177 -17.90 27.58 -11.07
CA LYS A 177 -16.90 28.65 -10.95
C LYS A 177 -17.65 29.93 -10.62
N PHE A 178 -17.20 30.65 -9.59
CA PHE A 178 -17.74 31.97 -9.27
C PHE A 178 -16.66 33.00 -9.53
N TYR A 179 -17.03 34.07 -10.21
CA TYR A 179 -16.18 35.22 -10.41
C TYR A 179 -16.32 36.18 -9.24
N VAL A 180 -15.19 36.59 -8.65
CA VAL A 180 -15.17 37.37 -7.42
C VAL A 180 -14.83 38.84 -7.69
N LEU A 181 -13.75 39.14 -8.44
CA LEU A 181 -13.29 40.52 -8.69
C LEU A 181 -12.50 40.65 -10.02
N ARG A 182 -12.59 41.82 -10.68
CA ARG A 182 -11.75 42.21 -11.83
C ARG A 182 -10.54 42.98 -11.32
N GLY A 183 -9.35 42.60 -11.76
CA GLY A 183 -8.17 43.46 -11.69
C GLY A 183 -7.74 43.91 -13.08
N ILE A 184 -6.78 44.84 -13.15
CA ILE A 184 -6.19 45.31 -14.41
C ILE A 184 -5.53 44.16 -15.18
N TRP A 185 -4.98 43.19 -14.47
CA TRP A 185 -4.17 42.09 -15.02
C TRP A 185 -4.92 40.76 -15.18
N GLY A 186 -6.18 40.68 -14.74
CA GLY A 186 -6.93 39.43 -14.78
C GLY A 186 -8.11 39.38 -13.80
N TYR A 187 -8.46 38.17 -13.40
CA TYR A 187 -9.71 37.86 -12.71
C TYR A 187 -9.45 37.02 -11.47
N PHE A 188 -10.08 37.38 -10.36
CA PHE A 188 -10.12 36.56 -9.16
C PHE A 188 -11.33 35.64 -9.21
N GLN A 189 -11.09 34.32 -9.20
CA GLN A 189 -12.11 33.28 -9.26
C GLN A 189 -12.10 32.46 -7.97
N ARG A 190 -13.27 31.96 -7.59
CA ARG A 190 -13.44 31.09 -6.42
C ARG A 190 -14.33 29.91 -6.77
N TYR A 191 -13.91 28.72 -6.33
CA TYR A 191 -14.77 27.53 -6.33
C TYR A 191 -15.58 27.47 -5.03
N ARG A 192 -16.81 26.95 -5.09
CA ARG A 192 -17.67 26.77 -3.90
C ARG A 192 -16.89 26.07 -2.78
N GLY A 193 -16.73 26.73 -1.63
CA GLY A 193 -16.03 26.20 -0.46
C GLY A 193 -14.49 26.20 -0.52
N GLN A 194 -13.85 26.85 -1.50
CA GLN A 194 -12.38 26.91 -1.61
C GLN A 194 -11.81 28.33 -1.52
N LYS A 195 -10.47 28.42 -1.56
CA LYS A 195 -9.69 29.67 -1.63
C LYS A 195 -9.89 30.38 -2.98
N VAL A 196 -9.55 31.67 -3.02
CA VAL A 196 -9.59 32.52 -4.21
C VAL A 196 -8.29 32.35 -5.00
N PHE A 197 -8.40 32.27 -6.32
CA PHE A 197 -7.26 32.14 -7.23
C PHE A 197 -7.31 33.22 -8.32
N PHE A 198 -6.14 33.66 -8.78
CA PHE A 198 -6.02 34.61 -9.89
C PHE A 198 -5.85 33.87 -11.22
N THR A 199 -6.50 34.35 -12.27
CA THR A 199 -6.32 33.88 -13.64
C THR A 199 -6.33 35.05 -14.62
N SER A 200 -5.47 35.00 -15.64
CA SER A 200 -5.44 35.98 -16.73
C SER A 200 -6.52 35.72 -17.79
N VAL A 201 -7.15 34.54 -17.80
CA VAL A 201 -8.12 34.12 -18.82
C VAL A 201 -9.47 33.78 -18.18
N LEU A 202 -10.56 34.34 -18.72
CA LEU A 202 -11.93 33.97 -18.41
C LEU A 202 -12.37 32.80 -19.30
N SER A 203 -12.77 31.68 -18.72
CA SER A 203 -13.46 30.61 -19.45
C SER A 203 -14.97 30.85 -19.34
N ASP A 204 -15.61 31.22 -20.45
CA ASP A 204 -16.94 31.86 -20.56
C ASP A 204 -18.20 31.07 -20.13
N ARG A 205 -18.10 29.89 -19.52
CA ARG A 205 -19.29 29.00 -19.43
C ARG A 205 -20.07 28.97 -18.11
N SER A 206 -19.67 29.69 -17.07
CA SER A 206 -20.45 29.67 -15.80
C SER A 206 -20.21 30.87 -14.88
N VAL A 207 -19.92 32.04 -15.43
CA VAL A 207 -19.66 33.23 -14.60
C VAL A 207 -20.98 33.89 -14.19
N ARG A 208 -21.40 33.68 -12.93
CA ARG A 208 -22.46 34.49 -12.30
C ARG A 208 -21.81 35.60 -11.47
N LYS A 209 -22.12 36.86 -11.81
CA LYS A 209 -21.74 38.05 -11.01
C LYS A 209 -22.44 37.96 -9.66
N PHE A 210 -21.72 38.18 -8.55
CA PHE A 210 -22.37 38.31 -7.24
C PHE A 210 -23.29 39.54 -7.24
N SER A 211 -24.52 39.39 -6.76
CA SER A 211 -25.52 40.47 -6.74
C SER A 211 -25.32 41.50 -5.63
N THR A 212 -24.36 41.29 -4.72
CA THR A 212 -24.17 42.15 -3.55
C THR A 212 -22.70 42.51 -3.40
N GLU A 213 -22.41 43.80 -3.54
CA GLU A 213 -21.18 44.44 -3.10
C GLU A 213 -21.13 44.41 -1.57
N LYS A 214 -20.73 43.29 -0.98
CA LYS A 214 -20.18 43.32 0.37
C LYS A 214 -18.67 43.49 0.24
N PRO A 215 -18.08 44.57 0.79
CA PRO A 215 -16.64 44.77 0.71
C PRO A 215 -15.93 43.61 1.40
N LEU A 216 -15.20 42.83 0.62
CA LEU A 216 -14.26 41.86 1.14
C LEU A 216 -13.18 42.63 1.89
N LYS A 217 -13.11 42.47 3.22
CA LYS A 217 -11.93 42.88 3.98
C LYS A 217 -10.75 42.06 3.45
N PRO A 218 -9.72 42.68 2.86
CA PRO A 218 -8.53 41.95 2.46
C PRO A 218 -7.91 41.34 3.72
N SER A 219 -7.63 40.03 3.71
CA SER A 219 -6.65 39.48 4.65
C SER A 219 -5.33 40.22 4.41
N ALA A 220 -4.70 40.70 5.48
CA ALA A 220 -3.69 41.76 5.59
C ALA A 220 -2.36 41.61 4.79
N TYR A 221 -2.38 41.10 3.56
CA TYR A 221 -1.19 40.95 2.72
C TYR A 221 -1.29 41.63 1.35
N PHE A 222 -2.38 42.33 1.03
CA PHE A 222 -2.52 43.05 -0.23
C PHE A 222 -3.25 44.37 0.00
N ALA A 223 -2.56 45.31 0.63
CA ALA A 223 -2.95 46.70 0.66
C ALA A 223 -1.79 47.50 0.10
N GLU A 224 -1.77 47.67 -1.22
CA GLU A 224 -1.33 48.91 -1.85
C GLU A 224 -1.76 48.91 -3.32
N GLY A 225 -2.67 49.82 -3.65
CA GLY A 225 -2.89 50.32 -5.00
C GLY A 225 -3.84 49.54 -5.89
N PHE A 226 -5.16 49.62 -5.66
CA PHE A 226 -6.13 49.57 -6.77
C PHE A 226 -7.34 50.47 -6.47
N LEU A 227 -7.54 51.46 -7.35
CA LEU A 227 -8.70 52.35 -7.38
C LEU A 227 -10.00 51.58 -7.63
N LEU A 228 -11.05 51.99 -6.92
CA LEU A 228 -12.44 51.62 -7.17
C LEU A 228 -12.94 52.31 -8.45
N ILE A 229 -13.33 51.51 -9.45
CA ILE A 229 -14.38 51.83 -10.45
C ILE A 229 -15.21 50.56 -10.65
#